data_AF-A0AAQ0QDP7-F1
#
_entry.id   AF-A0AAQ0QDP7-F1
#
_cell.length_a   1.000
_cell.length_b   1.000
_cell.length_c   1.000
_cell.angle_alpha   90.00
_cell.angle_beta   90.00
_cell.angle_gamma   90.00
#
_symmetry.space_group_name_H-M   'P 1'
#
loop_
_entity.id
_entity.type
_entity.pdbx_description
1 polymer ?
#
loop_
_entity_poly.entity_id
_entity_poly.type
_entity_poly.pdbx_seq_one_letter_code
_entity_poly.pdbx_strand_id
1 'polypeptide(L)'
;MTLQKKSIEMRNSGNDFDYTYFRDALIQRVMGTNCDLDWQPWLPTAFFINGEYKGMLNIRSRTNEDHIYTFYNGEEDIDMFENWGELKEGTWDNFNNFKKFFNEDGHTFDEFNTLMDCGEFANLMIMNLFYDNKDFPGNNIVNWRPRSEGGRWRWIAKDTDFGLGLYDAPYNYKTFNWLYDNDFDPDRAWANKPEHTRLFRALMETPEFHDMFIDRCAVYMGDFMNYRGTVKELDKMYSMIKTEYPNHRKLFNEWWPNHSQEVQKMRSWIAARTPFFYTHLSEYFRLGTPRTLTIDAGRTDDIKLTINGITLNNRDFDGKFFAGRQLRIEGNHQDSEMIVDGWKVTITKGTTHHGQL
;
A
#
# COMPACT_ATOMS: atom_id res chain seq x y z
N MET A 1 6.59 6.26 -25.43
CA MET A 1 5.16 6.05 -25.70
C MET A 1 4.40 7.18 -25.01
N THR A 2 3.65 8.00 -25.75
CA THR A 2 2.84 9.07 -25.14
C THR A 2 1.61 8.41 -24.52
N LEU A 3 1.46 8.46 -23.20
CA LEU A 3 0.26 7.94 -22.53
C LEU A 3 -0.97 8.68 -23.06
N GLN A 4 -1.88 7.94 -23.71
CA GLN A 4 -3.11 8.49 -24.23
C GLN A 4 -4.14 8.46 -23.09
N LYS A 5 -4.55 9.63 -22.59
CA LYS A 5 -5.50 9.75 -21.48
C LYS A 5 -6.88 10.09 -22.02
N LYS A 6 -7.89 9.28 -21.71
CA LYS A 6 -9.29 9.56 -22.07
C LYS A 6 -9.94 10.54 -21.11
N SER A 7 -9.70 10.38 -19.82
CA SER A 7 -10.21 11.28 -18.80
C SER A 7 -9.21 11.46 -17.65
N ILE A 8 -9.47 12.50 -16.85
CA ILE A 8 -8.77 12.80 -15.60
C ILE A 8 -9.80 13.16 -14.53
N GLU A 9 -9.36 13.11 -13.28
CA GLU A 9 -10.09 13.63 -12.12
C GLU A 9 -9.37 14.85 -11.56
N MET A 10 -10.15 15.86 -11.18
CA MET A 10 -9.68 17.03 -10.42
C MET A 10 -10.12 16.86 -8.97
N ARG A 11 -9.29 16.22 -8.13
CA ARG A 11 -9.64 15.82 -6.76
C ARG A 11 -9.25 16.91 -5.75
N ASN A 12 -10.13 17.17 -4.79
CA ASN A 12 -9.90 18.12 -3.70
C ASN A 12 -9.22 17.48 -2.46
N SER A 13 -8.66 16.28 -2.57
CA SER A 13 -8.06 15.53 -1.44
C SER A 13 -9.03 14.94 -0.41
N GLY A 14 -10.34 14.87 -0.69
CA GLY A 14 -11.29 14.10 0.13
C GLY A 14 -11.34 14.57 1.58
N ASN A 15 -11.23 13.63 2.53
CA ASN A 15 -11.19 13.89 3.96
C ASN A 15 -9.94 14.70 4.40
N ASP A 16 -8.88 14.73 3.58
CA ASP A 16 -7.65 15.51 3.82
C ASP A 16 -7.71 16.95 3.23
N PHE A 17 -8.88 17.40 2.76
CA PHE A 17 -9.10 18.71 2.10
C PHE A 17 -8.60 19.92 2.92
N ASP A 18 -8.81 19.92 4.23
CA ASP A 18 -8.42 21.00 5.14
C ASP A 18 -7.07 20.78 5.83
N TYR A 19 -6.43 19.63 5.59
CA TYR A 19 -5.23 19.17 6.29
C TYR A 19 -3.97 19.30 5.43
N THR A 20 -3.49 18.20 4.84
CA THR A 20 -2.22 18.20 4.11
C THR A 20 -2.38 18.38 2.61
N TYR A 21 -3.56 18.07 2.06
CA TYR A 21 -3.91 18.14 0.64
C TYR A 21 -3.22 17.13 -0.28
N PHE A 22 -2.55 16.13 0.28
CA PHE A 22 -1.81 15.15 -0.51
C PHE A 22 -1.72 13.76 0.13
N ARG A 23 -2.40 13.53 1.26
CA ARG A 23 -2.30 12.28 2.03
C ARG A 23 -2.64 11.03 1.23
N ASP A 24 -3.76 11.04 0.51
CA ASP A 24 -4.14 9.95 -0.41
C ASP A 24 -3.04 9.69 -1.44
N ALA A 25 -2.59 10.74 -2.11
CA ALA A 25 -1.55 10.65 -3.12
C ALA A 25 -0.21 10.16 -2.56
N LEU A 26 0.13 10.50 -1.31
CA LEU A 26 1.34 10.03 -0.65
C LEU A 26 1.31 8.52 -0.46
N ILE A 27 0.24 8.00 0.16
CA ILE A 27 0.09 6.57 0.45
C ILE A 27 0.17 5.77 -0.85
N GLN A 28 -0.63 6.15 -1.85
CA GLN A 28 -0.63 5.50 -3.15
C GLN A 28 0.74 5.58 -3.85
N ARG A 29 1.41 6.74 -3.84
CA ARG A 29 2.71 6.93 -4.49
C ARG A 29 3.81 6.12 -3.84
N VAL A 30 3.83 6.03 -2.50
CA VAL A 30 4.84 5.24 -1.78
C VAL A 30 4.72 3.76 -2.17
N MET A 31 3.51 3.22 -2.30
CA MET A 31 3.34 1.83 -2.74
C MET A 31 3.59 1.66 -4.25
N GLY A 32 2.89 2.42 -5.09
CA GLY A 32 2.87 2.24 -6.53
C GLY A 32 4.17 2.60 -7.26
N THR A 33 5.13 3.23 -6.58
CA THR A 33 6.50 3.45 -7.12
C THR A 33 7.51 2.42 -6.64
N ASN A 34 7.14 1.53 -5.71
CA ASN A 34 8.06 0.59 -5.05
C ASN A 34 7.60 -0.88 -5.12
N CYS A 35 6.37 -1.15 -5.57
CA CYS A 35 5.83 -2.49 -5.78
C CYS A 35 4.78 -2.50 -6.90
N ASP A 36 4.44 -3.71 -7.40
CA ASP A 36 3.34 -3.88 -8.37
C ASP A 36 1.99 -3.64 -7.68
N LEU A 37 1.34 -2.53 -8.02
CA LEU A 37 0.03 -2.13 -7.56
C LEU A 37 -0.49 -1.05 -8.49
N ASP A 38 -1.65 -1.23 -9.14
CA ASP A 38 -2.28 -0.14 -9.87
C ASP A 38 -2.65 1.00 -8.90
N TRP A 39 -2.36 2.24 -9.28
CA TRP A 39 -2.52 3.40 -8.40
C TRP A 39 -2.71 4.68 -9.21
N GLN A 40 -3.28 5.71 -8.59
CA GLN A 40 -3.50 6.98 -9.27
C GLN A 40 -2.25 7.87 -9.16
N PRO A 41 -1.62 8.34 -10.26
CA PRO A 41 -0.57 9.34 -10.19
C PRO A 41 -1.07 10.71 -9.71
N TRP A 42 -0.18 11.52 -9.15
CA TRP A 42 -0.52 12.81 -8.53
C TRP A 42 0.21 13.97 -9.19
N LEU A 43 -0.55 15.00 -9.57
CA LEU A 43 -0.05 16.30 -9.99
C LEU A 43 -0.88 17.42 -9.34
N PRO A 44 -0.34 18.18 -8.37
CA PRO A 44 -1.04 19.34 -7.79
C PRO A 44 -1.09 20.47 -8.81
N THR A 45 -2.21 21.18 -8.90
CA THR A 45 -2.42 22.20 -9.93
C THR A 45 -3.27 23.35 -9.39
N ALA A 46 -2.75 24.58 -9.53
CA ALA A 46 -3.55 25.79 -9.39
C ALA A 46 -4.53 25.88 -10.58
N PHE A 47 -5.82 26.09 -10.31
CA PHE A 47 -6.82 26.16 -11.35
C PHE A 47 -7.56 27.50 -11.35
N PHE A 48 -7.96 27.90 -12.55
CA PHE A 48 -8.61 29.17 -12.82
C PHE A 48 -9.90 28.93 -13.59
N ILE A 49 -10.95 29.69 -13.27
CA ILE A 49 -12.20 29.71 -14.04
C ILE A 49 -12.41 31.15 -14.51
N ASN A 50 -12.51 31.36 -15.82
CA ASN A 50 -12.64 32.68 -16.44
C ASN A 50 -11.52 33.68 -16.04
N GLY A 51 -10.29 33.18 -15.86
CA GLY A 51 -9.15 34.00 -15.45
C GLY A 51 -9.06 34.27 -13.94
N GLU A 52 -10.05 33.86 -13.15
CA GLU A 52 -10.03 33.99 -11.69
C GLU A 52 -9.44 32.75 -11.03
N TYR A 53 -8.49 32.95 -10.11
CA TYR A 53 -7.93 31.86 -9.31
C TYR A 53 -9.02 31.24 -8.41
N LYS A 54 -9.12 29.91 -8.43
CA LYS A 54 -10.11 29.15 -7.65
C LYS A 54 -9.49 28.16 -6.66
N GLY A 55 -8.17 28.24 -6.47
CA GLY A 55 -7.44 27.37 -5.54
C GLY A 55 -6.60 26.33 -6.25
N MET A 56 -6.25 25.29 -5.50
CA MET A 56 -5.58 24.10 -5.98
C MET A 56 -6.58 22.94 -6.10
N LEU A 57 -6.32 22.04 -7.04
CA LEU A 57 -6.86 20.69 -7.10
C LEU A 57 -5.73 19.73 -7.50
N ASN A 58 -5.94 18.45 -7.24
CA ASN A 58 -5.02 17.40 -7.65
C ASN A 58 -5.53 16.78 -8.95
N ILE A 59 -4.74 16.88 -10.03
CA ILE A 59 -4.97 16.08 -11.24
C ILE A 59 -4.59 14.63 -10.91
N ARG A 60 -5.55 13.73 -11.05
CA ARG A 60 -5.41 12.28 -10.83
C ARG A 60 -5.89 11.52 -12.07
N SER A 61 -5.38 10.31 -12.29
CA SER A 61 -6.11 9.36 -13.14
C SER A 61 -7.39 8.95 -12.42
N ARG A 62 -8.46 8.64 -13.16
CA ARG A 62 -9.63 8.01 -12.56
C ARG A 62 -9.32 6.57 -12.13
N THR A 63 -10.18 6.00 -11.29
CA THR A 63 -10.20 4.58 -10.86
C THR A 63 -11.36 3.84 -11.55
N ASN A 64 -11.51 4.10 -12.84
CA ASN A 64 -12.53 3.51 -13.71
C ASN A 64 -11.86 2.89 -14.95
N GLU A 65 -12.64 2.45 -15.94
CA GLU A 65 -12.18 1.85 -17.19
C GLU A 65 -11.12 2.69 -17.95
N ASP A 66 -11.17 4.01 -17.87
CA ASP A 66 -10.16 4.89 -18.48
C ASP A 66 -8.76 4.74 -17.86
N HIS A 67 -8.68 4.28 -16.61
CA HIS A 67 -7.42 3.91 -15.98
C HIS A 67 -6.76 2.78 -16.77
N ILE A 68 -7.54 1.74 -17.04
CA ILE A 68 -7.06 0.54 -17.71
C ILE A 68 -6.66 0.88 -19.14
N TYR A 69 -7.50 1.62 -19.86
CA TYR A 69 -7.14 2.15 -21.17
C TYR A 69 -5.80 2.88 -21.17
N THR A 70 -5.58 3.75 -20.18
CA THR A 70 -4.37 4.60 -20.12
C THR A 70 -3.11 3.78 -19.83
N PHE A 71 -3.17 2.82 -18.91
CA PHE A 71 -1.99 2.11 -18.39
C PHE A 71 -1.77 0.71 -18.98
N TYR A 72 -2.77 0.14 -19.65
CA TYR A 72 -2.75 -1.20 -20.24
C TYR A 72 -2.94 -1.16 -21.76
N ASN A 73 -2.18 -0.28 -22.44
CA ASN A 73 -2.08 -0.23 -23.91
C ASN A 73 -3.43 -0.07 -24.64
N GLY A 74 -4.36 0.69 -24.07
CA GLY A 74 -5.67 0.93 -24.66
C GLY A 74 -6.67 -0.19 -24.44
N GLU A 75 -6.45 -1.08 -23.47
CA GLU A 75 -7.42 -2.13 -23.11
C GLU A 75 -8.76 -1.52 -22.66
N GLU A 76 -9.85 -2.02 -23.24
CA GLU A 76 -11.24 -1.62 -22.99
C GLU A 76 -12.13 -2.82 -22.69
N ASP A 77 -11.70 -4.02 -23.07
CA ASP A 77 -12.47 -5.26 -22.95
C ASP A 77 -12.30 -5.84 -21.54
N ILE A 78 -12.92 -5.20 -20.54
CA ILE A 78 -12.73 -5.51 -19.13
C ILE A 78 -14.04 -5.76 -18.38
N ASP A 79 -13.95 -6.47 -17.26
CA ASP A 79 -14.94 -6.41 -16.19
C ASP A 79 -14.35 -5.60 -15.03
N MET A 80 -15.09 -4.63 -14.48
CA MET A 80 -14.65 -3.80 -13.36
C MET A 80 -15.74 -3.63 -12.32
N PHE A 81 -15.34 -3.76 -11.05
CA PHE A 81 -16.21 -3.65 -9.90
C PHE A 81 -15.62 -2.72 -8.85
N GLU A 82 -16.51 -2.11 -8.08
CA GLU A 82 -16.18 -1.36 -6.87
C GLU A 82 -17.00 -1.87 -5.68
N ASN A 83 -16.42 -1.81 -4.48
CA ASN A 83 -17.08 -2.13 -3.20
C ASN A 83 -17.79 -3.49 -3.21
N TRP A 84 -17.22 -4.46 -3.93
CA TRP A 84 -17.72 -5.85 -4.06
C TRP A 84 -19.12 -6.02 -4.68
N GLY A 85 -19.78 -4.94 -5.08
CA GLY A 85 -21.20 -4.94 -5.44
C GLY A 85 -21.60 -3.94 -6.53
N GLU A 86 -20.69 -3.08 -6.96
CA GLU A 86 -20.98 -2.04 -7.95
C GLU A 86 -20.29 -2.36 -9.28
N LEU A 87 -21.05 -2.80 -10.28
CA LEU A 87 -20.53 -2.95 -11.64
C LEU A 87 -20.21 -1.56 -12.22
N LYS A 88 -18.96 -1.34 -12.62
CA LYS A 88 -18.50 -0.10 -13.28
C LYS A 88 -18.39 -0.27 -14.80
N GLU A 89 -17.87 -1.41 -15.25
CA GLU A 89 -17.69 -1.75 -16.67
C GLU A 89 -17.79 -3.26 -16.87
N GLY A 90 -18.25 -3.71 -18.06
CA GLY A 90 -18.32 -5.13 -18.39
C GLY A 90 -19.56 -5.86 -17.86
N THR A 91 -19.36 -7.07 -17.33
CA THR A 91 -20.43 -8.03 -16.99
C THR A 91 -20.22 -8.71 -15.63
N TRP A 92 -21.28 -9.30 -15.10
CA TRP A 92 -21.27 -9.98 -13.81
C TRP A 92 -20.71 -11.41 -13.83
N ASP A 93 -20.62 -12.06 -14.99
CA ASP A 93 -20.40 -13.51 -15.06
C ASP A 93 -19.07 -13.93 -14.41
N ASN A 94 -17.98 -13.29 -14.81
CA ASN A 94 -16.66 -13.61 -14.26
C ASN A 94 -16.54 -13.25 -12.78
N PHE A 95 -17.16 -12.14 -12.37
CA PHE A 95 -17.12 -11.71 -10.98
C PHE A 95 -17.97 -12.59 -10.07
N ASN A 96 -19.12 -13.06 -10.53
CA ASN A 96 -19.94 -14.02 -9.80
C ASN A 96 -19.25 -15.38 -9.68
N ASN A 97 -18.57 -15.85 -10.74
CA ASN A 97 -17.75 -17.06 -10.68
C ASN A 97 -16.60 -16.90 -9.67
N PHE A 98 -15.91 -15.76 -9.68
CA PHE A 98 -14.84 -15.48 -8.73
C PHE A 98 -15.34 -15.39 -7.29
N LYS A 99 -16.46 -14.68 -7.04
CA LYS A 99 -17.12 -14.64 -5.74
C LYS A 99 -17.53 -16.03 -5.26
N LYS A 100 -18.11 -16.85 -6.14
CA LYS A 100 -18.45 -18.23 -5.79
C LYS A 100 -17.20 -19.00 -5.35
N PHE A 101 -16.15 -18.95 -6.16
CA PHE A 101 -14.87 -19.61 -5.90
C PHE A 101 -14.30 -19.21 -4.54
N PHE A 102 -14.06 -17.93 -4.26
CA PHE A 102 -13.44 -17.55 -2.99
C PHE A 102 -14.36 -17.69 -1.76
N ASN A 103 -15.67 -17.91 -1.94
CA ASN A 103 -16.58 -18.23 -0.85
C ASN A 103 -16.58 -19.74 -0.52
N GLU A 104 -16.01 -20.58 -1.37
CA GLU A 104 -15.76 -22.00 -1.09
C GLU A 104 -14.41 -22.16 -0.37
N ASP A 105 -14.29 -23.17 0.50
CA ASP A 105 -13.08 -23.44 1.27
C ASP A 105 -12.20 -24.50 0.57
N GLY A 106 -10.91 -24.50 0.90
CA GLY A 106 -9.98 -25.57 0.48
C GLY A 106 -9.31 -25.37 -0.89
N HIS A 107 -9.44 -24.18 -1.49
CA HIS A 107 -8.69 -23.83 -2.69
C HIS A 107 -7.20 -23.66 -2.41
N THR A 108 -6.38 -24.08 -3.37
CA THR A 108 -4.93 -23.96 -3.33
C THR A 108 -4.47 -22.57 -3.77
N PHE A 109 -3.24 -22.18 -3.39
CA PHE A 109 -2.65 -20.94 -3.86
C PHE A 109 -2.58 -20.85 -5.39
N ASP A 110 -2.24 -21.96 -6.06
CA ASP A 110 -2.14 -21.99 -7.53
C ASP A 110 -3.50 -21.73 -8.19
N GLU A 111 -4.59 -22.30 -7.67
CA GLU A 111 -5.94 -22.03 -8.17
C GLU A 111 -6.30 -20.55 -8.02
N PHE A 112 -6.04 -19.94 -6.87
CA PHE A 112 -6.20 -18.48 -6.71
C PHE A 112 -5.35 -17.72 -7.73
N ASN A 113 -4.08 -18.12 -7.88
CA ASN A 113 -3.13 -17.44 -8.74
C ASN A 113 -3.51 -17.56 -10.23
N THR A 114 -4.30 -18.57 -10.63
CA THR A 114 -4.87 -18.63 -11.99
C THR A 114 -5.98 -17.59 -12.23
N LEU A 115 -6.70 -17.19 -11.18
CA LEU A 115 -7.86 -16.30 -11.28
C LEU A 115 -7.55 -14.84 -10.96
N MET A 116 -6.50 -14.58 -10.17
CA MET A 116 -6.15 -13.25 -9.70
C MET A 116 -4.65 -13.07 -9.52
N ASP A 117 -4.20 -11.82 -9.52
CA ASP A 117 -2.87 -11.45 -9.05
C ASP A 117 -2.79 -11.44 -7.53
N CYS A 118 -2.42 -12.59 -6.96
CA CYS A 118 -2.24 -12.75 -5.52
C CYS A 118 -1.16 -11.81 -4.96
N GLY A 119 -0.09 -11.53 -5.73
CA GLY A 119 0.99 -10.66 -5.28
C GLY A 119 0.56 -9.19 -5.21
N GLU A 120 -0.15 -8.72 -6.24
CA GLU A 120 -0.73 -7.38 -6.26
C GLU A 120 -1.80 -7.20 -5.17
N PHE A 121 -2.69 -8.18 -4.99
CA PHE A 121 -3.69 -8.13 -3.92
C PHE A 121 -3.04 -8.07 -2.53
N ALA A 122 -1.97 -8.84 -2.30
CA ALA A 122 -1.19 -8.73 -1.07
C ALA A 122 -0.66 -7.31 -0.87
N ASN A 123 -0.15 -6.65 -1.92
CA ASN A 123 0.31 -5.27 -1.84
C ASN A 123 -0.81 -4.27 -1.49
N LEU A 124 -1.99 -4.41 -2.10
CA LEU A 124 -3.16 -3.59 -1.76
C LEU A 124 -3.55 -3.76 -0.28
N MET A 125 -3.59 -5.00 0.20
CA MET A 125 -3.93 -5.31 1.59
C MET A 125 -2.87 -4.73 2.55
N ILE A 126 -1.59 -4.91 2.25
CA ILE A 126 -0.48 -4.37 3.05
C ILE A 126 -0.58 -2.84 3.13
N MET A 127 -0.81 -2.16 2.00
CA MET A 127 -0.99 -0.71 1.96
C MET A 127 -2.07 -0.25 2.93
N ASN A 128 -3.30 -0.77 2.77
CA ASN A 128 -4.44 -0.34 3.57
C ASN A 128 -4.25 -0.67 5.06
N LEU A 129 -3.70 -1.84 5.38
CA LEU A 129 -3.51 -2.27 6.76
C LEU A 129 -2.35 -1.54 7.43
N PHE A 130 -1.25 -1.27 6.73
CA PHE A 130 -0.12 -0.54 7.29
C PHE A 130 -0.44 0.94 7.48
N TYR A 131 -1.04 1.58 6.47
CA TYR A 131 -1.40 3.00 6.54
C TYR A 131 -2.72 3.27 7.27
N ASP A 132 -3.38 2.21 7.76
CA ASP A 132 -4.59 2.29 8.59
C ASP A 132 -5.72 3.06 7.92
N ASN A 133 -6.02 2.72 6.65
CA ASN A 133 -7.14 3.30 5.92
C ASN A 133 -8.46 2.89 6.60
N LYS A 134 -9.13 3.84 7.25
CA LYS A 134 -10.32 3.58 8.08
C LYS A 134 -11.59 3.27 7.30
N ASP A 135 -11.60 3.54 6.01
CA ASP A 135 -12.76 3.30 5.14
C ASP A 135 -12.66 1.94 4.40
N PHE A 136 -11.54 1.23 4.57
CA PHE A 136 -11.29 -0.12 4.06
C PHE A 136 -11.63 -1.18 5.14
N PRO A 137 -12.12 -2.40 4.79
CA PRO A 137 -12.27 -3.01 3.46
C PRO A 137 -13.64 -2.90 2.78
N GLY A 138 -14.64 -2.32 3.45
CA GLY A 138 -16.00 -2.24 2.93
C GLY A 138 -16.18 -1.21 1.82
N ASN A 139 -15.35 -0.17 1.81
CA ASN A 139 -15.25 0.79 0.74
C ASN A 139 -13.85 0.81 0.13
N ASN A 140 -13.69 1.58 -0.95
CA ASN A 140 -12.42 1.96 -1.57
C ASN A 140 -11.62 0.77 -2.11
N ILE A 141 -12.35 -0.23 -2.59
CA ILE A 141 -11.81 -1.39 -3.30
C ILE A 141 -12.32 -1.40 -4.72
N VAL A 142 -11.39 -1.28 -5.67
CA VAL A 142 -11.67 -1.39 -7.11
C VAL A 142 -10.90 -2.57 -7.65
N ASN A 143 -11.60 -3.49 -8.29
CA ASN A 143 -11.01 -4.65 -8.95
C ASN A 143 -11.44 -4.70 -10.41
N TRP A 144 -10.52 -5.17 -11.25
CA TRP A 144 -10.77 -5.29 -12.68
C TRP A 144 -10.09 -6.54 -13.24
N ARG A 145 -10.57 -7.03 -14.38
CA ARG A 145 -9.86 -8.05 -15.17
C ARG A 145 -10.12 -7.84 -16.66
N PRO A 146 -9.19 -8.20 -17.55
CA PRO A 146 -9.51 -8.32 -18.96
C PRO A 146 -10.46 -9.50 -19.19
N ARG A 147 -11.38 -9.37 -20.15
CA ARG A 147 -12.34 -10.43 -20.52
C ARG A 147 -11.71 -11.52 -21.39
N SER A 148 -10.50 -11.30 -21.90
CA SER A 148 -9.72 -12.30 -22.61
C SER A 148 -9.56 -13.59 -21.81
N GLU A 149 -9.40 -14.71 -22.52
CA GLU A 149 -9.12 -16.01 -21.91
C GLU A 149 -7.86 -15.92 -21.03
N GLY A 150 -7.92 -16.51 -19.83
CA GLY A 150 -6.83 -16.42 -18.84
C GLY A 150 -6.70 -15.06 -18.14
N GLY A 151 -7.62 -14.12 -18.36
CA GLY A 151 -7.62 -12.82 -17.69
C GLY A 151 -7.78 -12.95 -16.17
N ARG A 152 -6.85 -12.34 -15.42
CA ARG A 152 -6.77 -12.38 -13.95
C ARG A 152 -7.31 -11.10 -13.33
N TRP A 153 -7.94 -11.21 -12.17
CA TRP A 153 -8.32 -10.06 -11.35
C TRP A 153 -7.11 -9.31 -10.81
N ARG A 154 -7.14 -7.99 -10.92
CA ARG A 154 -6.17 -7.01 -10.44
C ARG A 154 -6.89 -5.89 -9.69
N TRP A 155 -6.16 -5.10 -8.92
CA TRP A 155 -6.73 -4.08 -8.03
C TRP A 155 -6.07 -2.72 -8.18
N ILE A 156 -6.90 -1.67 -8.10
CA ILE A 156 -6.45 -0.27 -8.12
C ILE A 156 -6.55 0.31 -6.72
N ALA A 157 -5.44 0.86 -6.22
CA ALA A 157 -5.41 1.67 -5.02
C ALA A 157 -6.33 2.89 -5.17
N LYS A 158 -7.25 3.06 -4.22
CA LYS A 158 -8.25 4.11 -4.24
C LYS A 158 -8.45 4.68 -2.84
N ASP A 159 -8.62 6.00 -2.78
CA ASP A 159 -9.18 6.74 -1.64
C ASP A 159 -8.62 6.30 -0.27
N THR A 160 -7.36 6.69 -0.07
CA THR A 160 -6.56 6.35 1.10
C THR A 160 -6.37 7.52 2.05
N ASP A 161 -7.01 8.67 1.80
CA ASP A 161 -6.86 9.85 2.65
C ASP A 161 -7.33 9.62 4.09
N PHE A 162 -8.23 8.67 4.35
CA PHE A 162 -8.58 8.29 5.73
C PHE A 162 -7.54 7.36 6.40
N GLY A 163 -6.26 7.49 6.04
CA GLY A 163 -5.12 6.82 6.64
C GLY A 163 -4.09 7.78 7.23
N LEU A 164 -2.91 7.25 7.60
CA LEU A 164 -1.73 8.05 8.03
C LEU A 164 -2.01 8.98 9.23
N GLY A 165 -2.98 8.62 10.08
CA GLY A 165 -3.35 9.37 11.28
C GLY A 165 -4.26 10.57 11.05
N LEU A 166 -5.09 10.58 10.00
CA LEU A 166 -6.08 11.64 9.77
C LEU A 166 -7.04 11.72 10.98
N TYR A 167 -7.50 12.93 11.31
CA TYR A 167 -8.31 13.20 12.51
C TYR A 167 -7.66 12.73 13.83
N ASP A 168 -6.33 12.86 13.91
CA ASP A 168 -5.52 12.44 15.05
C ASP A 168 -5.68 10.94 15.39
N ALA A 169 -6.02 10.10 14.40
CA ALA A 169 -6.14 8.67 14.58
C ALA A 169 -4.81 8.05 15.06
N PRO A 170 -4.84 7.18 16.09
CA PRO A 170 -3.63 6.69 16.72
C PRO A 170 -2.87 5.71 15.81
N TYR A 171 -1.54 5.70 15.89
CA TYR A 171 -0.68 4.83 15.08
C TYR A 171 -0.79 3.33 15.45
N ASN A 172 -1.38 2.99 16.59
CA ASN A 172 -1.38 1.65 17.16
C ASN A 172 -2.72 0.91 16.97
N TYR A 173 -3.55 1.32 16.01
CA TYR A 173 -4.75 0.58 15.67
C TYR A 173 -4.39 -0.81 15.10
N LYS A 174 -4.96 -1.86 15.69
CA LYS A 174 -4.65 -3.26 15.38
C LYS A 174 -5.42 -3.73 14.14
N THR A 175 -4.94 -3.33 12.97
CA THR A 175 -5.65 -3.54 11.69
C THR A 175 -5.88 -5.02 11.34
N PHE A 176 -5.05 -5.95 11.78
CA PHE A 176 -5.33 -7.39 11.65
C PHE A 176 -6.48 -7.86 12.55
N ASN A 177 -6.56 -7.37 13.79
CA ASN A 177 -7.70 -7.68 14.65
C ASN A 177 -8.98 -7.13 14.03
N TRP A 178 -8.95 -5.87 13.61
CA TRP A 178 -10.02 -5.26 12.83
C TRP A 178 -10.45 -6.16 11.67
N LEU A 179 -9.53 -6.54 10.78
CA LEU A 179 -9.87 -7.29 9.57
C LEU A 179 -10.51 -8.68 9.81
N TYR A 180 -10.21 -9.33 10.94
CA TYR A 180 -10.70 -10.68 11.25
C TYR A 180 -11.84 -10.73 12.27
N ASP A 181 -12.07 -9.64 13.00
CA ASP A 181 -13.09 -9.53 14.03
C ASP A 181 -13.98 -8.33 13.73
N ASN A 182 -15.19 -8.60 13.23
CA ASN A 182 -16.16 -7.57 12.88
C ASN A 182 -16.68 -6.78 14.10
N ASP A 183 -16.50 -7.32 15.31
CA ASP A 183 -16.88 -6.68 16.57
C ASP A 183 -15.72 -5.89 17.21
N PHE A 184 -14.53 -5.88 16.58
CA PHE A 184 -13.33 -5.22 17.11
C PHE A 184 -13.50 -3.71 17.32
N ASP A 185 -14.23 -3.05 16.41
CA ASP A 185 -14.52 -1.61 16.45
C ASP A 185 -15.99 -1.37 16.03
N PRO A 186 -16.93 -1.44 17.00
CA PRO A 186 -18.36 -1.35 16.72
C PRO A 186 -18.77 -0.04 16.03
N ASP A 187 -18.08 1.06 16.31
CA ASP A 187 -18.34 2.38 15.72
C ASP A 187 -18.02 2.40 14.21
N ARG A 188 -17.26 1.41 13.73
CA ARG A 188 -16.86 1.26 12.34
C ARG A 188 -17.38 -0.01 11.69
N ALA A 189 -18.17 -0.85 12.35
CA ALA A 189 -18.60 -2.15 11.84
C ALA A 189 -19.21 -2.12 10.42
N TRP A 190 -19.78 -0.99 9.99
CA TRP A 190 -20.25 -0.78 8.62
C TRP A 190 -19.14 -0.92 7.56
N ALA A 191 -17.89 -0.56 7.90
CA ALA A 191 -16.72 -0.60 7.03
C ALA A 191 -16.07 -1.99 6.98
N ASN A 192 -16.49 -2.95 7.81
CA ASN A 192 -15.91 -4.28 7.84
C ASN A 192 -16.98 -5.31 8.18
N LYS A 193 -17.51 -5.93 7.12
CA LYS A 193 -18.45 -7.04 7.21
C LYS A 193 -17.75 -8.34 6.79
N PRO A 194 -18.25 -9.52 7.20
CA PRO A 194 -17.62 -10.80 6.87
C PRO A 194 -17.34 -11.00 5.38
N GLU A 195 -18.24 -10.52 4.51
CA GLU A 195 -18.13 -10.60 3.05
C GLU A 195 -16.98 -9.74 2.49
N HIS A 196 -16.68 -8.58 3.09
CA HIS A 196 -15.64 -7.67 2.62
C HIS A 196 -14.23 -8.23 2.82
N THR A 197 -14.07 -9.12 3.79
CA THR A 197 -12.79 -9.70 4.21
C THR A 197 -12.62 -11.15 3.81
N ARG A 198 -13.64 -11.76 3.21
CA ARG A 198 -13.63 -13.19 2.87
C ARG A 198 -12.47 -13.59 1.95
N LEU A 199 -12.24 -12.85 0.86
CA LEU A 199 -11.14 -13.17 -0.07
C LEU A 199 -9.78 -13.21 0.65
N PHE A 200 -9.51 -12.22 1.48
CA PHE A 200 -8.25 -12.18 2.24
C PHE A 200 -8.14 -13.34 3.23
N ARG A 201 -9.21 -13.68 3.96
CA ARG A 201 -9.20 -14.83 4.89
C ARG A 201 -8.92 -16.14 4.15
N ALA A 202 -9.59 -16.37 3.01
CA ALA A 202 -9.41 -17.58 2.21
C ALA A 202 -7.97 -17.71 1.67
N LEU A 203 -7.38 -16.61 1.19
CA LEU A 203 -5.99 -16.60 0.77
C LEU A 203 -5.02 -16.88 1.93
N MET A 204 -5.27 -16.32 3.10
CA MET A 204 -4.44 -16.51 4.30
C MET A 204 -4.49 -17.94 4.87
N GLU A 205 -5.45 -18.77 4.44
CA GLU A 205 -5.46 -20.22 4.72
C GLU A 205 -4.47 -21.00 3.85
N THR A 206 -4.01 -20.42 2.73
CA THR A 206 -2.98 -21.02 1.89
C THR A 206 -1.57 -20.69 2.44
N PRO A 207 -0.71 -21.69 2.72
CA PRO A 207 0.61 -21.45 3.29
C PRO A 207 1.48 -20.50 2.46
N GLU A 208 1.40 -20.60 1.13
CA GLU A 208 2.19 -19.79 0.20
C GLU A 208 1.82 -18.31 0.27
N PHE A 209 0.52 -17.97 0.26
CA PHE A 209 0.08 -16.58 0.40
C PHE A 209 0.36 -16.06 1.80
N HIS A 210 0.08 -16.85 2.84
CA HIS A 210 0.37 -16.49 4.22
C HIS A 210 1.84 -16.08 4.40
N ASP A 211 2.76 -16.91 3.89
CA ASP A 211 4.19 -16.63 3.98
C ASP A 211 4.62 -15.45 3.12
N MET A 212 4.11 -15.36 1.88
CA MET A 212 4.36 -14.21 1.01
C MET A 212 3.90 -12.90 1.65
N PHE A 213 2.72 -12.88 2.26
CA PHE A 213 2.14 -11.69 2.88
C PHE A 213 3.00 -11.21 4.06
N ILE A 214 3.42 -12.12 4.93
CA ILE A 214 4.28 -11.80 6.09
C ILE A 214 5.66 -11.31 5.63
N ASP A 215 6.26 -11.98 4.65
CA ASP A 215 7.58 -11.62 4.15
C ASP A 215 7.54 -10.24 3.47
N ARG A 216 6.52 -9.96 2.66
CA ARG A 216 6.30 -8.62 2.08
C ARG A 216 6.14 -7.56 3.15
N CYS A 217 5.34 -7.80 4.20
CA CYS A 217 5.24 -6.85 5.32
C CYS A 217 6.61 -6.52 5.92
N ALA A 218 7.40 -7.55 6.23
CA ALA A 218 8.71 -7.39 6.86
C ALA A 218 9.70 -6.66 5.94
N VAL A 219 9.77 -7.08 4.68
CA VAL A 219 10.69 -6.51 3.69
C VAL A 219 10.31 -5.05 3.38
N TYR A 220 9.04 -4.75 3.13
CA TYR A 220 8.61 -3.39 2.82
C TYR A 220 8.89 -2.44 3.99
N MET A 221 8.64 -2.84 5.24
CA MET A 221 8.98 -2.02 6.40
C MET A 221 10.48 -1.81 6.61
N GLY A 222 11.35 -2.73 6.15
CA GLY A 222 12.80 -2.52 6.18
C GLY A 222 13.35 -1.68 5.02
N ASP A 223 12.58 -1.61 3.93
CA ASP A 223 12.97 -0.95 2.68
C ASP A 223 12.37 0.46 2.57
N PHE A 224 11.10 0.58 2.13
CA PHE A 224 10.46 1.87 1.80
C PHE A 224 9.21 2.21 2.64
N MET A 225 8.47 1.21 3.13
CA MET A 225 7.24 1.37 3.90
C MET A 225 7.55 1.65 5.39
N ASN A 226 8.33 2.69 5.63
CA ASN A 226 8.80 3.13 6.94
C ASN A 226 8.95 4.65 6.99
N TYR A 227 9.46 5.17 8.10
CA TYR A 227 9.75 6.60 8.24
C TYR A 227 10.64 7.13 7.11
N ARG A 228 11.77 6.47 6.81
CA ARG A 228 12.73 6.96 5.80
C ARG A 228 12.08 7.08 4.42
N GLY A 229 11.44 6.01 3.94
CA GLY A 229 10.85 5.97 2.60
C GLY A 229 9.59 6.83 2.47
N THR A 230 8.67 6.74 3.44
CA THR A 230 7.42 7.55 3.41
C THR A 230 7.72 9.04 3.54
N VAL A 231 8.62 9.42 4.46
CA VAL A 231 8.94 10.83 4.70
C VAL A 231 9.70 11.45 3.53
N LYS A 232 10.54 10.67 2.83
CA LYS A 232 11.22 11.12 1.59
C LYS A 232 10.23 11.59 0.53
N GLU A 233 9.15 10.85 0.30
CA GLU A 233 8.12 11.26 -0.67
C GLU A 233 7.24 12.40 -0.12
N LEU A 234 6.88 12.35 1.16
CA LEU A 234 6.13 13.41 1.84
C LEU A 234 6.84 14.76 1.75
N ASP A 235 8.16 14.81 1.96
CA ASP A 235 8.97 16.04 1.86
C ASP A 235 8.96 16.65 0.46
N LYS A 236 9.06 15.80 -0.56
CA LYS A 236 8.97 16.23 -1.96
C LYS A 236 7.61 16.83 -2.25
N MET A 237 6.53 16.11 -1.89
CA MET A 237 5.16 16.54 -2.14
C MET A 237 4.81 17.83 -1.39
N TYR A 238 5.16 17.91 -0.10
CA TYR A 238 4.99 19.12 0.69
C TYR A 238 5.75 20.31 0.07
N SER A 239 7.00 20.11 -0.35
CA SER A 239 7.79 21.17 -0.98
C SER A 239 7.19 21.69 -2.28
N MET A 240 6.48 20.86 -3.05
CA MET A 240 5.80 21.28 -4.28
C MET A 240 4.62 22.21 -4.02
N ILE A 241 3.90 22.05 -2.89
CA ILE A 241 2.65 22.79 -2.66
C ILE A 241 2.72 23.84 -1.55
N LYS A 242 3.74 23.81 -0.68
CA LYS A 242 3.78 24.64 0.55
C LYS A 242 3.67 26.14 0.32
N THR A 243 4.09 26.64 -0.83
CA THR A 243 3.99 28.07 -1.17
C THR A 243 2.62 28.46 -1.71
N GLU A 244 1.92 27.52 -2.34
CA GLU A 244 0.61 27.74 -2.97
C GLU A 244 -0.54 27.42 -2.01
N TYR A 245 -0.36 26.45 -1.11
CA TYR A 245 -1.38 26.05 -0.14
C TYR A 245 -1.95 27.22 0.71
N PRO A 246 -1.15 28.22 1.15
CA PRO A 246 -1.70 29.39 1.83
C PRO A 246 -2.67 30.22 0.97
N ASN A 247 -2.48 30.27 -0.35
CA ASN A 247 -3.40 30.96 -1.27
C ASN A 247 -4.70 30.18 -1.44
N HIS A 248 -4.59 28.86 -1.59
CA HIS A 248 -5.75 27.98 -1.61
C HIS A 248 -6.57 28.12 -0.31
N ARG A 249 -5.93 27.97 0.85
CA ARG A 249 -6.57 28.04 2.17
C ARG A 249 -7.33 29.36 2.38
N LYS A 250 -6.79 30.50 1.94
CA LYS A 250 -7.46 31.82 2.05
C LYS A 250 -8.80 31.88 1.33
N LEU A 251 -8.98 31.12 0.24
CA LEU A 251 -10.23 31.10 -0.53
C LEU A 251 -11.35 30.31 0.17
N PHE A 252 -10.99 29.25 0.90
CA PHE A 252 -11.96 28.31 1.45
C PHE A 252 -12.16 28.53 2.95
N ASN A 253 -11.08 28.50 3.73
CA ASN A 253 -11.13 28.75 5.17
C ASN A 253 -9.73 29.02 5.72
N GLU A 254 -9.48 30.28 6.07
CA GLU A 254 -8.19 30.70 6.64
C GLU A 254 -7.92 30.11 8.03
N TRP A 255 -8.90 29.50 8.69
CA TRP A 255 -8.81 28.93 10.05
C TRP A 255 -8.53 27.43 10.07
N TRP A 256 -8.27 26.80 8.92
CA TRP A 256 -7.88 25.39 8.85
C TRP A 256 -6.67 25.03 9.73
N PRO A 257 -6.48 23.75 10.07
CA PRO A 257 -5.27 23.29 10.74
C PRO A 257 -3.98 23.83 10.07
N ASN A 258 -2.95 24.09 10.86
CA ASN A 258 -1.69 24.61 10.32
C ASN A 258 -1.03 23.52 9.46
N HIS A 259 -0.79 23.84 8.18
CA HIS A 259 -0.29 22.86 7.20
C HIS A 259 1.01 22.17 7.65
N SER A 260 1.98 22.94 8.15
CA SER A 260 3.25 22.38 8.62
C SER A 260 3.10 21.49 9.86
N GLN A 261 2.14 21.80 10.73
CA GLN A 261 1.84 20.97 11.90
C GLN A 261 1.18 19.65 11.49
N GLU A 262 0.23 19.68 10.54
CA GLU A 262 -0.39 18.45 10.01
C GLU A 262 0.63 17.54 9.31
N VAL A 263 1.56 18.14 8.54
CA VAL A 263 2.68 17.41 7.95
C VAL A 263 3.60 16.83 9.03
N GLN A 264 3.82 17.52 10.14
CA GLN A 264 4.59 17.00 11.27
C GLN A 264 3.87 15.84 11.98
N LYS A 265 2.53 15.90 12.13
CA LYS A 265 1.75 14.78 12.67
C LYS A 265 1.91 13.53 11.83
N MET A 266 1.87 13.66 10.50
CA MET A 266 2.11 12.55 9.57
C MET A 266 3.50 11.90 9.78
N ARG A 267 4.56 12.71 9.98
CA ARG A 267 5.91 12.20 10.29
C ARG A 267 5.97 11.44 11.61
N SER A 268 5.37 12.00 12.65
CA SER A 268 5.33 11.37 13.97
C SER A 268 4.54 10.06 13.93
N TRP A 269 3.43 10.04 13.18
CA TRP A 269 2.59 8.86 13.03
C TRP A 269 3.35 7.72 12.34
N ILE A 270 4.01 7.96 11.20
CA ILE A 270 4.75 6.91 10.49
C ILE A 270 5.98 6.41 11.26
N ALA A 271 6.64 7.30 12.02
CA ALA A 271 7.75 6.94 12.92
C ALA A 271 7.31 5.91 13.97
N ALA A 272 6.11 6.09 14.54
CA ALA A 272 5.57 5.20 15.55
C ALA A 272 4.88 3.96 14.96
N ARG A 273 4.27 4.08 13.76
CA ARG A 273 3.57 2.98 13.09
C ARG A 273 4.49 1.83 12.73
N THR A 274 5.67 2.12 12.18
CA THR A 274 6.60 1.08 11.70
C THR A 274 7.00 0.08 12.80
N PRO A 275 7.55 0.49 13.96
CA PRO A 275 7.88 -0.45 15.03
C PRO A 275 6.65 -1.11 15.63
N PHE A 276 5.51 -0.41 15.74
CA PHE A 276 4.24 -1.00 16.16
C PHE A 276 3.82 -2.13 15.22
N PHE A 277 3.88 -1.93 13.90
CA PHE A 277 3.36 -2.88 12.93
C PHE A 277 4.19 -4.17 12.88
N TYR A 278 5.51 -4.11 13.10
CA TYR A 278 6.33 -5.31 13.33
C TYR A 278 5.85 -6.12 14.55
N THR A 279 5.56 -5.45 15.67
CA THR A 279 5.05 -6.09 16.88
C THR A 279 3.64 -6.65 16.65
N HIS A 280 2.78 -5.87 15.99
CA HIS A 280 1.42 -6.28 15.66
C HIS A 280 1.39 -7.53 14.75
N LEU A 281 2.25 -7.57 13.73
CA LEU A 281 2.45 -8.73 12.86
C LEU A 281 2.99 -9.94 13.65
N SER A 282 3.96 -9.72 14.53
CA SER A 282 4.54 -10.74 15.42
C SER A 282 3.49 -11.38 16.33
N GLU A 283 2.72 -10.55 17.03
CA GLU A 283 1.74 -10.99 18.02
C GLU A 283 0.57 -11.71 17.36
N TYR A 284 0.06 -11.14 16.26
CA TYR A 284 -1.11 -11.69 15.57
C TYR A 284 -0.81 -13.05 14.94
N PHE A 285 0.29 -13.17 14.20
CA PHE A 285 0.68 -14.41 13.51
C PHE A 285 1.62 -15.31 14.33
N ARG A 286 1.88 -14.97 15.60
CA ARG A 286 2.73 -15.73 16.53
C ARG A 286 4.14 -16.02 15.98
N LEU A 287 4.75 -15.02 15.35
CA LEU A 287 6.04 -15.13 14.65
C LEU A 287 7.27 -15.05 15.57
N GLY A 288 7.05 -14.86 16.87
CA GLY A 288 8.12 -14.58 17.84
C GLY A 288 8.74 -13.19 17.65
N THR A 289 9.73 -12.85 18.48
CA THR A 289 10.29 -11.49 18.52
C THR A 289 10.99 -11.11 17.20
N PRO A 290 10.63 -9.99 16.56
CA PRO A 290 11.32 -9.47 15.38
C PRO A 290 12.81 -9.20 15.69
N ARG A 291 13.70 -9.69 14.83
CA ARG A 291 15.16 -9.52 14.94
C ARG A 291 15.62 -8.52 13.90
N THR A 292 16.53 -7.63 14.29
CA THR A 292 17.16 -6.70 13.35
C THR A 292 17.87 -7.48 12.23
N LEU A 293 17.64 -7.05 11.00
CA LEU A 293 18.32 -7.53 9.81
C LEU A 293 18.80 -6.30 9.04
N THR A 294 20.11 -6.21 8.87
CA THR A 294 20.75 -5.19 8.02
C THR A 294 21.54 -5.87 6.92
N ILE A 295 21.50 -5.29 5.72
CA ILE A 295 22.25 -5.77 4.55
C ILE A 295 22.97 -4.58 3.93
N ASP A 296 24.28 -4.72 3.71
CA ASP A 296 25.08 -3.85 2.86
C ASP A 296 25.02 -2.34 3.14
N ALA A 297 24.84 -1.97 4.42
CA ALA A 297 24.81 -0.56 4.85
C ALA A 297 26.05 0.20 4.34
N GLY A 298 25.83 1.24 3.53
CA GLY A 298 26.87 2.11 2.98
C GLY A 298 27.56 1.63 1.71
N ARG A 299 27.13 0.51 1.10
CA ARG A 299 27.60 0.11 -0.23
C ARG A 299 27.05 1.03 -1.33
N THR A 300 27.83 1.21 -2.39
CA THR A 300 27.52 2.14 -3.51
C THR A 300 27.52 1.47 -4.88
N ASP A 301 27.75 0.16 -4.95
CA ASP A 301 27.53 -0.61 -6.17
C ASP A 301 26.03 -0.74 -6.51
N ASP A 302 25.73 -1.14 -7.74
CA ASP A 302 24.40 -1.18 -8.34
C ASP A 302 23.75 -2.58 -8.32
N ILE A 303 24.25 -3.48 -7.46
CA ILE A 303 23.64 -4.80 -7.26
C ILE A 303 22.18 -4.65 -6.78
N LYS A 304 21.26 -5.34 -7.45
CA LYS A 304 19.86 -5.44 -7.05
C LYS A 304 19.69 -6.61 -6.10
N LEU A 305 19.14 -6.32 -4.93
CA LEU A 305 18.92 -7.30 -3.88
C LEU A 305 17.50 -7.85 -3.94
N THR A 306 17.36 -9.12 -3.61
CA THR A 306 16.07 -9.72 -3.27
C THR A 306 16.12 -10.38 -1.89
N ILE A 307 15.01 -10.32 -1.17
CA ILE A 307 14.76 -11.08 0.06
C ILE A 307 13.53 -11.94 -0.18
N ASN A 308 13.68 -13.27 -0.15
CA ASN A 308 12.62 -14.23 -0.46
C ASN A 308 11.91 -13.93 -1.80
N GLY A 309 12.70 -13.51 -2.80
CA GLY A 309 12.19 -13.12 -4.12
C GLY A 309 11.59 -11.71 -4.20
N ILE A 310 11.45 -11.01 -3.07
CA ILE A 310 10.97 -9.62 -3.02
C ILE A 310 12.14 -8.70 -3.35
N THR A 311 12.03 -7.96 -4.46
CA THR A 311 13.05 -7.01 -4.89
C THR A 311 13.09 -5.80 -3.96
N LEU A 312 14.29 -5.42 -3.50
CA LEU A 312 14.51 -4.21 -2.73
C LEU A 312 14.61 -2.98 -3.64
N ASN A 313 14.05 -1.87 -3.18
CA ASN A 313 14.14 -0.58 -3.86
C ASN A 313 15.44 0.13 -3.55
N ASN A 314 15.99 -0.08 -2.35
CA ASN A 314 17.30 0.41 -1.96
C ASN A 314 18.39 -0.66 -2.15
N ARG A 315 19.64 -0.20 -2.27
CA ARG A 315 20.81 -1.08 -2.35
C ARG A 315 21.11 -1.76 -1.01
N ASP A 316 20.62 -1.19 0.07
CA ASP A 316 20.74 -1.71 1.42
C ASP A 316 19.37 -2.13 1.97
N PHE A 317 19.42 -2.89 3.06
CA PHE A 317 18.25 -3.21 3.86
C PHE A 317 18.52 -2.84 5.30
N ASP A 318 17.57 -2.15 5.94
CA ASP A 318 17.64 -1.80 7.36
C ASP A 318 16.25 -1.91 7.98
N GLY A 319 15.97 -3.12 8.48
CA GLY A 319 14.67 -3.51 9.00
C GLY A 319 14.74 -4.64 10.00
N LYS A 320 13.64 -5.40 10.10
CA LYS A 320 13.55 -6.57 10.97
C LYS A 320 12.96 -7.75 10.21
N PHE A 321 13.30 -8.94 10.68
CA PHE A 321 12.75 -10.21 10.19
C PHE A 321 12.40 -11.14 11.35
N PHE A 322 11.65 -12.20 11.09
CA PHE A 322 11.17 -13.10 12.15
C PHE A 322 12.01 -14.37 12.24
N ALA A 323 12.32 -14.79 13.46
CA ALA A 323 13.11 -15.99 13.70
C ALA A 323 12.34 -17.25 13.28
N GLY A 324 13.04 -18.25 12.75
CA GLY A 324 12.45 -19.51 12.30
C GLY A 324 11.83 -19.49 10.90
N ARG A 325 11.69 -18.31 10.28
CA ARG A 325 11.34 -18.18 8.86
C ARG A 325 12.57 -18.37 7.98
N GLN A 326 12.39 -18.93 6.79
CA GLN A 326 13.45 -19.03 5.80
C GLN A 326 13.83 -17.62 5.30
N LEU A 327 15.13 -17.36 5.19
CA LEU A 327 15.68 -16.13 4.65
C LEU A 327 16.59 -16.47 3.48
N ARG A 328 16.15 -16.17 2.26
CA ARG A 328 16.92 -16.26 1.02
C ARG A 328 17.26 -14.86 0.57
N ILE A 329 18.56 -14.57 0.47
CA ILE A 329 19.07 -13.28 -0.04
C ILE A 329 19.78 -13.56 -1.35
N GLU A 330 19.44 -12.79 -2.38
CA GLU A 330 20.12 -12.84 -3.68
C GLU A 330 20.56 -11.44 -4.08
N GLY A 331 21.66 -11.37 -4.81
CA GLY A 331 22.14 -10.13 -5.41
C GLY A 331 22.44 -10.38 -6.88
N ASN A 332 21.86 -9.55 -7.74
CA ASN A 332 22.04 -9.62 -9.18
C ASN A 332 22.54 -8.27 -9.70
N HIS A 333 23.57 -8.28 -10.53
CA HIS A 333 24.09 -7.10 -11.19
C HIS A 333 23.58 -7.04 -12.64
N GLN A 334 23.46 -5.85 -13.23
CA GLN A 334 23.02 -5.74 -14.64
C GLN A 334 24.05 -6.31 -15.61
N ASP A 335 25.34 -6.08 -15.32
CA ASP A 335 26.43 -6.83 -15.94
C ASP A 335 26.47 -8.27 -15.39
N SER A 336 26.16 -9.23 -16.25
CA SER A 336 26.15 -10.66 -15.93
C SER A 336 27.53 -11.23 -15.57
N GLU A 337 28.62 -10.52 -15.87
CA GLU A 337 29.96 -10.91 -15.47
C GLU A 337 30.26 -10.56 -14.01
N MET A 338 29.52 -9.60 -13.43
CA MET A 338 29.64 -9.22 -12.01
C MET A 338 28.76 -10.11 -11.13
N ILE A 339 29.36 -11.20 -10.65
CA ILE A 339 28.69 -12.17 -9.79
C ILE A 339 28.84 -11.84 -8.30
N VAL A 340 27.79 -12.11 -7.52
CA VAL A 340 27.89 -12.15 -6.05
C VAL A 340 28.51 -13.48 -5.66
N ASP A 341 29.79 -13.46 -5.28
CA ASP A 341 30.58 -14.65 -4.97
C ASP A 341 30.29 -15.22 -3.57
N GLY A 342 29.77 -14.41 -2.65
CA GLY A 342 29.33 -14.86 -1.33
C GLY A 342 28.80 -13.75 -0.43
N TRP A 343 28.28 -14.18 0.73
CA TRP A 343 27.75 -13.29 1.76
C TRP A 343 28.58 -13.39 3.05
N LYS A 344 29.01 -12.25 3.58
CA LYS A 344 29.59 -12.19 4.93
C LYS A 344 28.50 -11.96 5.97
N VAL A 345 28.09 -13.02 6.66
CA VAL A 345 27.04 -12.97 7.68
C VAL A 345 27.64 -12.73 9.06
N THR A 346 27.17 -11.69 9.76
CA THR A 346 27.53 -11.41 11.16
C THR A 346 26.30 -11.60 12.04
N ILE A 347 26.39 -12.47 13.04
CA ILE A 347 25.31 -12.74 13.99
C ILE A 347 25.68 -12.12 15.34
N THR A 348 25.02 -11.02 15.69
CA THR A 348 25.15 -10.39 17.01
C THR A 348 24.11 -10.99 17.95
N LYS A 349 24.53 -11.85 18.89
CA LYS A 349 23.65 -12.30 19.97
C LYS A 349 23.42 -11.12 20.92
N GLY A 350 22.18 -10.68 21.08
CA GLY A 350 21.83 -9.75 22.14
C GLY A 350 22.15 -10.39 23.50
N THR A 351 22.92 -9.71 24.34
CA THR A 351 23.16 -10.11 25.73
C THR A 351 21.83 -10.20 26.46
N THR A 352 21.33 -11.40 26.70
CA THR A 352 20.32 -11.64 27.73
C THR A 352 21.02 -11.37 29.06
N HIS A 353 20.67 -10.28 29.75
CA HIS A 353 21.03 -10.16 31.15
C HIS A 353 20.33 -11.30 31.89
N HIS A 354 21.11 -12.31 32.29
CA HIS A 354 20.69 -13.29 33.27
C HIS A 354 20.46 -12.57 34.59
N GLY A 355 19.19 -12.37 34.96
CA GLY A 355 18.82 -12.15 36.35
C GLY A 355 19.25 -13.38 37.15
N GLN A 356 19.94 -13.14 38.26
CA GLN A 356 20.58 -14.15 39.10
C GLN A 356 19.56 -15.06 39.82
N LEU A 357 20.10 -16.25 40.14
CA LEU A 357 19.58 -17.43 40.84
C LEU A 357 18.41 -17.25 41.82
#